data_AF-A0A4Z2CLQ5-F1
#
_entry.id   AF-A0A4Z2CLQ5-F1
#
_cell.length_a   1.000
_cell.length_b   1.000
_cell.length_c   1.000
_cell.angle_alpha   90.00
_cell.angle_beta   90.00
_cell.angle_gamma   90.00
#
_symmetry.space_group_name_H-M   'P 1'
#
loop_
_entity.id
_entity.type
_entity.pdbx_description
1 polymer ?
#
loop_
_entity_poly.entity_id
_entity_poly.type
_entity_poly.pdbx_seq_one_letter_code
_entity_poly.pdbx_strand_id
1 'polypeptide(L)'
;MLQQRQINNILNDIFTPVKQHSSLVSRISLAYFKDTKTQINCAYEITYAEYCLREWGFTVVEFNGDRQQSHEDIQPFCDTPKKLRCLSYEKAIGTCTMWKMYRELSSQYQYMDDTFEVPARYRAYYSGSEIYDYCPVYEIVNNTSHFQGLNLLCRSKLTFNVTTNLLLEDLGPNTACFDHSELIKQNVTSIHTISKSSSCHKFECSTGKGLQIIVNEQKFPCSTGSNTANVTFTIQRVTYSMTIFCPPCRSLCKTIIVFLSQL
;
A
#
# COMPACT_ATOMS: atom_id res chain seq x y z
N MET A 1 -13.25 -1.14 8.81
CA MET A 1 -12.69 0.15 8.28
C MET A 1 -11.99 1.10 9.29
N LEU A 2 -12.60 1.57 10.39
CA LEU A 2 -11.98 2.57 11.30
C LEU A 2 -10.71 2.07 12.00
N GLN A 3 -10.73 0.81 12.47
CA GLN A 3 -9.62 0.18 13.20
C GLN A 3 -8.36 0.00 12.34
N GLN A 4 -8.50 -0.45 11.09
CA GLN A 4 -7.40 -0.57 10.13
C GLN A 4 -6.68 0.76 9.88
N ARG A 5 -7.45 1.85 9.71
CA ARG A 5 -6.88 3.18 9.52
C ARG A 5 -6.06 3.64 10.73
N GLN A 6 -6.46 3.26 11.94
CA GLN A 6 -5.73 3.60 13.17
C GLN A 6 -4.41 2.83 13.28
N ILE A 7 -4.42 1.51 13.03
CA ILE A 7 -3.20 0.69 13.07
C ILE A 7 -2.20 1.19 12.03
N ASN A 8 -2.67 1.46 10.79
CA ASN A 8 -1.82 2.04 9.75
C ASN A 8 -1.20 3.36 10.20
N ASN A 9 -1.98 4.25 10.82
CA ASN A 9 -1.45 5.53 11.30
C ASN A 9 -0.41 5.39 12.41
N ILE A 10 -0.53 4.38 13.29
CA ILE A 10 0.42 4.14 14.37
C ILE A 10 1.73 3.59 13.81
N LEU A 11 1.69 2.68 12.83
CA LEU A 11 2.90 2.10 12.24
C LEU A 11 3.76 3.11 11.46
N ASN A 12 3.20 4.26 11.05
CA ASN A 12 3.93 5.32 10.35
C ASN A 12 3.95 6.63 11.12
N ASP A 13 3.74 6.53 12.44
CA ASP A 13 3.91 7.65 13.33
C ASP A 13 5.38 8.10 13.39
N ILE A 14 5.63 9.39 13.60
CA ILE A 14 6.97 9.97 13.77
C ILE A 14 7.81 9.32 14.88
N PHE A 15 7.17 8.68 15.86
CA PHE A 15 7.84 7.96 16.93
C PHE A 15 8.02 6.46 16.67
N THR A 16 7.62 5.93 15.52
CA THR A 16 7.99 4.55 15.20
C THR A 16 9.50 4.43 15.01
N PRO A 17 10.12 3.34 15.48
CA PRO A 17 11.57 3.16 15.39
C PRO A 17 12.05 2.96 13.94
N VAL A 18 11.12 2.82 13.00
CA VAL A 18 11.38 2.60 11.58
C VAL A 18 11.12 3.90 10.85
N LYS A 19 12.14 4.44 10.19
CA LYS A 19 11.99 5.62 9.34
C LYS A 19 11.19 5.26 8.09
N GLN A 20 9.87 5.35 8.18
CA GLN A 20 9.01 5.34 7.01
C GLN A 20 9.02 6.74 6.34
N HIS A 21 8.64 6.84 5.06
CA HIS A 21 8.77 8.11 4.33
C HIS A 21 7.69 9.13 4.70
N SER A 22 6.62 8.71 5.37
CA SER A 22 5.62 9.60 5.96
C SER A 22 6.02 10.04 7.36
N SER A 23 5.92 11.35 7.58
CA SER A 23 6.04 11.97 8.91
C SER A 23 4.63 12.18 9.47
N LEU A 24 3.90 11.09 9.72
CA LEU A 24 2.58 11.22 10.34
C LEU A 24 2.78 11.56 11.83
N VAL A 25 2.13 12.62 12.29
CA VAL A 25 2.05 12.92 13.73
C VAL A 25 0.67 12.46 14.20
N SER A 26 0.59 11.31 14.85
CA SER A 26 -0.68 10.81 15.39
C SER A 26 -1.09 11.56 16.66
N ARG A 27 -2.32 11.30 17.12
CA ARG A 27 -2.82 11.79 18.41
C ARG A 27 -2.00 11.25 19.59
N ILE A 28 -1.41 10.06 19.49
CA ILE A 28 -0.57 9.48 20.54
C ILE A 28 0.68 10.34 20.71
N SER A 29 1.29 10.74 19.59
CA SER A 29 2.50 11.55 19.59
C SER A 29 2.23 12.97 20.04
N LEU A 30 1.11 13.55 19.61
CA LEU A 30 0.63 14.83 20.14
C LEU A 30 0.34 14.75 21.64
N ALA A 31 -0.25 13.67 22.12
CA ALA A 31 -0.50 13.46 23.56
C ALA A 31 0.82 13.37 24.33
N TYR A 32 1.81 12.63 23.83
CA TYR A 32 3.15 12.57 24.42
C TYR A 32 3.79 13.97 24.52
N PHE A 33 3.73 14.79 23.47
CA PHE A 33 4.26 16.15 23.51
C PHE A 33 3.51 17.06 24.49
N LYS A 34 2.17 16.91 24.55
CA LYS A 34 1.33 17.63 25.51
C LYS A 34 1.69 17.26 26.96
N ASP A 35 1.87 15.97 27.24
CA ASP A 35 2.16 15.46 28.58
C ASP A 35 3.57 15.82 29.03
N THR A 36 4.53 15.83 28.10
CA THR A 36 5.93 16.24 28.37
C THR A 36 6.13 17.75 28.42
N LYS A 37 5.07 18.56 28.19
CA LYS A 37 5.11 20.03 28.13
C LYS A 37 6.13 20.57 27.10
N THR A 38 6.42 19.79 26.07
CA THR A 38 7.35 20.19 25.01
C THR A 38 6.56 20.95 23.95
N GLN A 39 6.85 22.23 23.74
CA GLN A 39 6.19 23.00 22.67
C GLN A 39 6.70 22.54 21.30
N ILE A 40 5.81 21.95 20.50
CA ILE A 40 6.07 21.69 19.09
C ILE A 40 5.10 22.51 18.26
N ASN A 41 5.67 23.38 17.43
CA ASN A 41 4.95 24.19 16.46
C ASN A 41 4.77 23.38 15.17
N CYS A 42 3.77 22.49 15.13
CA CYS A 42 3.51 21.64 13.95
C CYS A 42 2.61 22.35 12.94
N ALA A 43 3.17 22.79 11.81
CA ALA A 43 2.44 23.28 10.64
C ALA A 43 2.17 22.15 9.61
N TYR A 44 1.56 21.04 10.06
CA TYR A 44 1.24 19.89 9.20
C TYR A 44 -0.27 19.64 9.16
N GLU A 45 -0.76 19.20 8.00
CA GLU A 45 -2.16 18.83 7.75
C GLU A 45 -2.46 17.51 8.50
N ILE A 46 -2.89 17.61 9.77
CA ILE A 46 -3.18 16.47 10.64
C ILE A 46 -4.46 15.80 10.14
N THR A 47 -4.35 14.58 9.60
CA THR A 47 -5.53 13.74 9.35
C THR A 47 -5.89 13.01 10.65
N TYR A 48 -7.02 13.41 11.24
CA TYR A 48 -7.51 12.89 12.51
C TYR A 48 -7.79 11.38 12.43
N ALA A 49 -7.22 10.63 13.38
CA ALA A 49 -7.53 9.23 13.63
C ALA A 49 -8.25 9.10 14.99
N GLU A 50 -9.41 8.43 14.96
CA GLU A 50 -10.09 7.75 16.09
C GLU A 50 -9.18 7.08 17.13
N TYR A 51 -9.54 6.92 18.41
CA TYR A 51 -8.88 5.95 19.32
C TYR A 51 -9.41 4.50 19.12
N CYS A 52 -8.57 3.48 19.37
CA CYS A 52 -8.91 2.16 19.96
C CYS A 52 -7.71 1.18 19.96
N LEU A 53 -7.00 1.04 21.09
CA LEU A 53 -6.01 -0.04 21.30
C LEU A 53 -6.05 -0.65 22.72
N ARG A 54 -7.13 -0.46 23.50
CA ARG A 54 -7.11 -0.87 24.92
C ARG A 54 -8.18 -1.88 25.37
N GLU A 55 -9.06 -2.35 24.51
CA GLU A 55 -10.07 -3.34 24.94
C GLU A 55 -10.02 -4.70 24.26
N TRP A 56 -9.13 -4.90 23.28
CA TRP A 56 -9.16 -6.16 22.53
C TRP A 56 -7.75 -6.70 22.37
N GLY A 57 -7.44 -7.74 23.12
CA GLY A 57 -6.24 -8.56 22.97
C GLY A 57 -6.30 -9.40 21.70
N PHE A 58 -6.49 -8.77 20.56
CA PHE A 58 -6.52 -9.44 19.26
C PHE A 58 -5.11 -9.86 18.86
N THR A 59 -4.97 -11.14 18.53
CA THR A 59 -3.81 -11.68 17.83
C THR A 59 -3.87 -11.32 16.34
N VAL A 60 -2.73 -11.34 15.64
CA VAL A 60 -2.64 -11.15 14.18
C VAL A 60 -3.57 -12.12 13.43
N VAL A 61 -3.66 -13.35 13.95
CA VAL A 61 -4.50 -14.42 13.40
C VAL A 61 -5.98 -14.05 13.47
N GLU A 62 -6.45 -13.58 14.62
CA GLU A 62 -7.85 -13.15 14.79
C GLU A 62 -8.18 -11.95 13.89
N PHE A 63 -7.26 -10.98 13.79
CA PHE A 63 -7.43 -9.83 12.92
C PHE A 63 -7.55 -10.21 11.43
N ASN A 64 -6.69 -11.11 10.96
CA ASN A 64 -6.72 -11.59 9.57
C ASN A 64 -7.98 -12.43 9.31
N GLY A 65 -8.33 -13.34 10.22
CA GLY A 65 -9.50 -14.22 10.09
C GLY A 65 -10.81 -13.45 9.97
N ASP A 66 -11.05 -12.46 10.84
CA ASP A 66 -12.26 -11.63 10.81
C ASP A 66 -12.37 -10.81 9.51
N ARG A 67 -11.24 -10.33 9.00
CA ARG A 67 -11.17 -9.52 7.78
C ARG A 67 -11.30 -10.32 6.51
N GLN A 68 -10.71 -11.51 6.46
CA GLN A 68 -10.91 -12.43 5.34
C GLN A 68 -12.37 -12.86 5.22
N GLN A 69 -13.04 -13.16 6.34
CA GLN A 69 -14.47 -13.49 6.35
C GLN A 69 -15.36 -12.34 5.87
N SER A 70 -14.96 -11.09 6.14
CA SER A 70 -15.68 -9.88 5.72
C SER A 70 -15.20 -9.31 4.38
N HIS A 71 -14.26 -9.97 3.70
CA HIS A 71 -13.58 -9.46 2.50
C HIS A 71 -12.99 -8.04 2.68
N GLU A 72 -12.63 -7.67 3.90
CA GLU A 72 -11.93 -6.42 4.20
C GLU A 72 -10.42 -6.58 3.96
N ASP A 73 -9.76 -5.47 3.60
CA ASP A 73 -8.30 -5.44 3.44
C ASP A 73 -7.61 -5.77 4.79
N ILE A 74 -6.62 -6.65 4.79
CA ILE A 74 -5.88 -7.05 5.99
C ILE A 74 -4.69 -6.13 6.33
N GLN A 75 -4.43 -5.10 5.52
CA GLN A 75 -3.38 -4.12 5.83
C GLN A 75 -3.53 -3.56 7.26
N PRO A 76 -2.43 -3.39 8.01
CA PRO A 76 -1.04 -3.43 7.53
C PRO A 76 -0.42 -4.82 7.46
N PHE A 77 -1.11 -5.84 7.96
CA PHE A 77 -0.64 -7.22 7.92
C PHE A 77 -0.72 -7.81 6.51
N CYS A 78 -0.04 -8.93 6.31
CA CYS A 78 -0.02 -9.64 5.04
C CYS A 78 0.04 -11.15 5.23
N ASP A 79 -0.42 -11.89 4.22
CA ASP A 79 -0.58 -13.35 4.22
C ASP A 79 0.15 -14.05 3.05
N THR A 80 0.31 -13.35 1.93
CA THR A 80 1.07 -13.84 0.76
C THR A 80 2.52 -13.32 0.77
N PRO A 81 3.55 -14.18 0.91
CA PRO A 81 4.94 -13.77 0.82
C PRO A 81 5.26 -13.07 -0.50
N LYS A 82 6.04 -11.98 -0.44
CA LYS A 82 6.58 -11.24 -1.62
C LYS A 82 5.53 -10.63 -2.56
N LYS A 83 4.24 -10.73 -2.24
CA LYS A 83 3.19 -10.05 -3.01
C LYS A 83 3.37 -8.54 -2.91
N LEU A 84 3.34 -7.87 -4.06
CA LEU A 84 3.36 -6.41 -4.12
C LEU A 84 1.95 -5.87 -3.87
N ARG A 85 1.86 -4.82 -3.07
CA ARG A 85 0.61 -4.11 -2.77
C ARG A 85 0.85 -2.62 -2.67
N CYS A 86 -0.16 -1.85 -2.98
CA CYS A 86 -0.20 -0.44 -2.63
C CYS A 86 -0.43 -0.26 -1.15
N LEU A 87 0.53 0.39 -0.49
CA LEU A 87 0.44 0.74 0.91
C LEU A 87 -0.58 1.85 1.10
N SER A 88 -1.58 1.57 1.94
CA SER A 88 -2.67 2.47 2.29
C SER A 88 -2.21 3.83 2.85
N TYR A 89 -0.98 3.89 3.38
CA TYR A 89 -0.47 5.04 4.12
C TYR A 89 0.56 5.93 3.39
N GLU A 90 1.18 5.47 2.30
CA GLU A 90 2.31 6.19 1.69
C GLU A 90 2.23 6.41 0.17
N LYS A 91 1.13 6.04 -0.48
CA LYS A 91 1.03 6.03 -1.96
C LYS A 91 2.27 5.37 -2.58
N ALA A 92 2.69 4.27 -1.95
CA ALA A 92 3.92 3.56 -2.20
C ALA A 92 3.61 2.10 -2.47
N ILE A 93 4.53 1.42 -3.15
CA ILE A 93 4.49 -0.02 -3.36
C ILE A 93 5.23 -0.67 -2.18
N GLY A 94 4.54 -1.56 -1.48
CA GLY A 94 5.10 -2.40 -0.43
C GLY A 94 5.14 -3.86 -0.84
N THR A 95 5.92 -4.66 -0.11
CA THR A 95 5.90 -6.11 -0.19
C THR A 95 5.57 -6.71 1.17
N CYS A 96 4.96 -7.89 1.16
CA CYS A 96 4.81 -8.65 2.38
C CYS A 96 6.17 -9.13 2.86
N THR A 97 6.67 -8.51 3.92
CA THR A 97 7.95 -8.86 4.52
C THR A 97 7.78 -10.10 5.35
N MET A 98 8.32 -11.20 4.83
CA MET A 98 8.23 -12.50 5.48
C MET A 98 9.43 -13.35 5.12
N TRP A 99 10.11 -13.87 6.13
CA TRP A 99 11.36 -14.59 5.94
C TRP A 99 11.31 -15.93 6.67
N LYS A 100 11.92 -16.94 6.04
CA LYS A 100 12.16 -18.21 6.71
C LYS A 100 13.37 -18.09 7.63
N MET A 101 13.14 -18.24 8.92
CA MET A 101 14.14 -18.34 9.98
C MET A 101 14.84 -19.70 9.94
N TYR A 102 16.07 -19.73 10.45
CA TYR A 102 16.86 -20.96 10.60
C TYR A 102 16.35 -21.85 11.73
N ARG A 103 15.69 -21.26 12.73
CA ARG A 103 15.14 -21.95 13.90
C ARG A 103 13.65 -21.70 13.99
N GLU A 104 12.97 -22.60 14.68
CA GLU A 104 11.56 -22.44 15.01
C GLU A 104 11.40 -21.22 15.93
N LEU A 105 10.36 -20.44 15.69
CA LEU A 105 9.97 -19.31 16.53
C LEU A 105 9.34 -19.83 17.82
N SER A 106 9.49 -19.08 18.92
CA SER A 106 8.69 -19.34 20.13
C SER A 106 7.21 -19.29 19.81
N SER A 107 6.39 -20.13 20.45
CA SER A 107 4.95 -20.26 20.15
C SER A 107 4.19 -18.94 20.14
N GLN A 108 4.55 -18.00 21.01
CA GLN A 108 3.98 -16.66 21.08
C GLN A 108 4.21 -15.76 19.84
N TYR A 109 5.16 -16.14 18.96
CA TYR A 109 5.52 -15.41 17.73
C TYR A 109 5.17 -16.20 16.45
N GLN A 110 4.46 -17.33 16.59
CA GLN A 110 4.02 -18.14 15.45
C GLN A 110 2.64 -17.68 14.98
N TYR A 111 2.60 -16.66 14.11
CA TYR A 111 1.34 -16.07 13.64
C TYR A 111 0.74 -16.72 12.40
N MET A 112 1.41 -17.72 11.82
CA MET A 112 0.96 -18.30 10.55
C MET A 112 0.01 -19.46 10.74
N ASP A 113 -1.12 -19.37 10.07
CA ASP A 113 -2.15 -20.40 10.02
C ASP A 113 -2.44 -20.86 8.58
N ASP A 114 -3.59 -21.49 8.37
CA ASP A 114 -4.03 -21.97 7.06
C ASP A 114 -4.39 -20.85 6.06
N THR A 115 -4.49 -19.61 6.52
CA THR A 115 -4.76 -18.45 5.66
C THR A 115 -3.52 -17.95 4.92
N PHE A 116 -2.32 -18.33 5.37
CA PHE A 116 -1.06 -17.95 4.76
C PHE A 116 -0.68 -18.88 3.61
N GLU A 117 -0.08 -18.32 2.55
CA GLU A 117 0.50 -19.09 1.44
C GLU A 117 1.86 -19.71 1.82
N VAL A 118 1.91 -20.38 2.98
CA VAL A 118 3.08 -21.06 3.55
C VAL A 118 2.69 -22.50 3.92
N PRO A 119 3.44 -23.52 3.46
CA PRO A 119 3.16 -24.90 3.83
C PRO A 119 3.21 -25.11 5.35
N ALA A 120 2.25 -25.86 5.90
CA ALA A 120 2.10 -26.10 7.34
C ALA A 120 3.41 -26.46 8.06
N ARG A 121 4.22 -27.36 7.47
CA ARG A 121 5.53 -27.78 8.01
C ARG A 121 6.58 -26.66 8.16
N TYR A 122 6.36 -25.50 7.55
CA TYR A 122 7.27 -24.36 7.61
C TYR A 122 6.70 -23.17 8.39
N ARG A 123 5.42 -23.16 8.76
CA ARG A 123 4.78 -22.00 9.40
C ARG A 123 5.49 -21.52 10.66
N ALA A 124 5.92 -22.46 11.50
CA ALA A 124 6.67 -22.18 12.72
C ALA A 124 8.07 -21.58 12.49
N TYR A 125 8.56 -21.58 11.24
CA TYR A 125 9.85 -21.02 10.83
C TYR A 125 9.71 -19.69 10.11
N TYR A 126 8.52 -19.20 9.79
CA TYR A 126 8.39 -17.94 9.09
C TYR A 126 7.94 -16.82 10.02
N SER A 127 8.60 -15.67 9.89
CA SER A 127 8.27 -14.44 10.63
C SER A 127 8.28 -13.22 9.73
N GLY A 128 7.58 -12.18 10.18
CA GLY A 128 7.89 -10.81 9.79
C GLY A 128 9.14 -10.27 10.50
N SER A 129 9.29 -8.95 10.50
CA SER A 129 10.41 -8.27 11.15
C SER A 129 10.25 -8.23 12.68
N GLU A 130 11.37 -8.31 13.40
CA GLU A 130 11.43 -8.21 14.87
C GLU A 130 10.84 -6.89 15.39
N ILE A 131 10.96 -5.81 14.63
CA ILE A 131 10.44 -4.48 15.00
C ILE A 131 8.91 -4.43 15.07
N TYR A 132 8.22 -5.44 14.52
CA TYR A 132 6.78 -5.61 14.62
C TYR A 132 6.44 -6.90 15.40
N ASP A 133 7.28 -7.28 16.36
CA ASP A 133 7.13 -8.50 17.16
C ASP A 133 6.94 -9.76 16.28
N TYR A 134 7.67 -9.84 15.17
CA TYR A 134 7.61 -10.91 14.17
C TYR A 134 6.29 -10.99 13.37
N CYS A 135 5.40 -10.00 13.48
CA CYS A 135 4.18 -9.93 12.69
C CYS A 135 4.50 -9.68 11.21
N PRO A 136 3.94 -10.46 10.28
CA PRO A 136 4.09 -10.23 8.85
C PRO A 136 3.29 -8.97 8.45
N VAL A 137 3.99 -7.96 7.98
CA VAL A 137 3.41 -6.67 7.56
C VAL A 137 3.90 -6.29 6.17
N TYR A 138 3.10 -5.48 5.47
CA TYR A 138 3.56 -4.85 4.24
C TYR A 138 4.52 -3.71 4.57
N GLU A 139 5.74 -3.81 4.03
CA GLU A 139 6.78 -2.78 4.18
C GLU A 139 7.23 -2.26 2.82
N ILE A 140 7.74 -1.03 2.81
CA ILE A 140 8.44 -0.48 1.65
C ILE A 140 9.76 -1.24 1.48
N VAL A 141 9.96 -1.81 0.29
CA VAL A 141 11.16 -2.61 0.01
C VAL A 141 12.37 -1.70 -0.20
N ASN A 142 13.30 -1.58 0.73
CA ASN A 142 14.55 -0.88 0.43
C ASN A 142 15.43 -1.72 -0.51
N ASN A 143 15.33 -1.44 -1.83
CA ASN A 143 16.16 -1.91 -2.94
C ASN A 143 16.95 -3.22 -2.65
N THR A 144 16.24 -4.30 -2.33
CA THR A 144 16.85 -5.63 -2.25
C THR A 144 17.06 -6.15 -3.66
N SER A 145 18.07 -7.00 -3.84
CA SER A 145 18.50 -7.58 -5.13
C SER A 145 17.38 -8.22 -5.97
N HIS A 146 16.24 -8.54 -5.37
CA HIS A 146 15.07 -9.12 -6.03
C HIS A 146 14.15 -8.12 -6.75
N PHE A 147 14.22 -6.83 -6.40
CA PHE A 147 13.33 -5.78 -6.93
C PHE A 147 14.11 -4.64 -7.60
N GLN A 148 15.30 -4.96 -8.15
CA GLN A 148 16.13 -4.01 -8.89
C GLN A 148 15.29 -3.29 -9.96
N GLY A 149 15.20 -1.96 -9.84
CA GLY A 149 14.54 -1.08 -10.82
C GLY A 149 13.12 -0.59 -10.46
N LEU A 150 12.53 -1.03 -9.34
CA LEU A 150 11.25 -0.47 -8.86
C LEU A 150 11.50 0.77 -8.00
N ASN A 151 10.89 1.89 -8.40
CA ASN A 151 10.77 3.07 -7.55
C ASN A 151 9.50 2.92 -6.72
N LEU A 152 9.66 2.63 -5.44
CA LEU A 152 8.56 2.20 -4.59
C LEU A 152 7.78 3.38 -4.01
N LEU A 153 8.33 4.58 -4.11
CA LEU A 153 7.63 5.82 -3.82
C LEU A 153 7.17 6.44 -5.14
N CYS A 154 5.87 6.38 -5.41
CA CYS A 154 5.33 6.95 -6.65
C CYS A 154 5.64 8.45 -6.76
N ARG A 155 5.67 9.16 -5.63
CA ARG A 155 5.94 10.60 -5.56
C ARG A 155 7.40 11.02 -5.72
N SER A 156 8.30 10.07 -5.95
CA SER A 156 9.71 10.36 -6.16
C SER A 156 9.93 11.24 -7.40
N LYS A 157 11.00 12.04 -7.39
CA LYS A 157 11.46 12.80 -8.58
C LYS A 157 12.38 11.99 -9.49
N LEU A 158 12.59 10.71 -9.17
CA LEU A 158 13.41 9.82 -9.98
C LEU A 158 12.77 9.61 -11.35
N THR A 159 13.61 9.34 -12.36
CA THR A 159 13.18 8.99 -13.71
C THR A 159 13.45 7.51 -13.94
N PHE A 160 12.48 6.78 -14.50
CA PHE A 160 12.72 5.40 -14.90
C PHE A 160 13.68 5.33 -16.10
N ASN A 161 14.53 4.30 -16.13
CA ASN A 161 15.24 3.95 -17.35
C ASN A 161 14.23 3.33 -18.33
N VAL A 162 14.13 3.92 -19.52
CA VAL A 162 13.13 3.60 -20.56
C VAL A 162 13.14 2.11 -20.94
N THR A 163 14.28 1.44 -20.85
CA THR A 163 14.42 0.01 -21.17
C THR A 163 13.99 -0.94 -20.04
N THR A 164 13.79 -0.43 -18.82
CA THR A 164 13.48 -1.24 -17.62
C THR A 164 12.07 -1.04 -17.09
N ASN A 165 11.33 -0.06 -17.62
CA ASN A 165 9.97 0.25 -17.17
C ASN A 165 8.93 -0.71 -17.79
N LEU A 166 8.98 -1.97 -17.36
CA LEU A 166 8.12 -3.05 -17.86
C LEU A 166 6.63 -2.82 -17.57
N LEU A 167 6.31 -2.04 -16.53
CA LEU A 167 4.95 -1.73 -16.10
C LEU A 167 4.45 -0.37 -16.58
N LEU A 168 5.25 0.37 -17.35
CA LEU A 168 4.91 1.72 -17.85
C LEU A 168 4.51 2.67 -16.72
N GLU A 169 5.28 2.60 -15.63
CA GLU A 169 5.09 3.39 -14.43
C GLU A 169 5.46 4.87 -14.65
N ASP A 170 4.78 5.75 -13.92
CA ASP A 170 5.08 7.18 -13.83
C ASP A 170 5.47 7.54 -12.40
N LEU A 171 6.42 8.46 -12.24
CA LEU A 171 6.78 9.05 -10.95
C LEU A 171 6.58 10.56 -10.95
N GLY A 172 6.21 11.09 -9.79
CA GLY A 172 6.06 12.53 -9.59
C GLY A 172 4.94 12.91 -8.63
N PRO A 173 4.69 14.21 -8.43
CA PRO A 173 3.74 14.69 -7.42
C PRO A 173 2.28 14.23 -7.65
N ASN A 174 1.90 14.00 -8.91
CA ASN A 174 0.54 13.61 -9.33
C ASN A 174 0.43 12.12 -9.67
N THR A 175 1.29 11.29 -9.09
CA THR A 175 1.22 9.84 -9.22
C THR A 175 0.79 9.20 -7.91
N ALA A 176 0.21 8.02 -8.02
CA ALA A 176 -0.19 7.19 -6.91
C ALA A 176 0.07 5.72 -7.26
N CYS A 177 0.15 4.88 -6.22
CA CYS A 177 0.18 3.45 -6.40
C CYS A 177 -1.23 2.94 -6.71
N PHE A 178 -1.33 2.04 -7.69
CA PHE A 178 -2.55 1.31 -8.01
C PHE A 178 -2.30 -0.19 -7.98
N ASP A 179 -3.15 -0.93 -7.28
CA ASP A 179 -3.18 -2.39 -7.37
C ASP A 179 -3.85 -2.80 -8.69
N HIS A 180 -3.37 -3.87 -9.32
CA HIS A 180 -3.89 -4.35 -10.59
C HIS A 180 -3.77 -5.87 -10.73
N SER A 181 -4.51 -6.44 -11.69
CA SER A 181 -4.32 -7.81 -12.16
C SER A 181 -2.96 -7.97 -12.83
N GLU A 182 -2.54 -9.19 -13.14
CA GLU A 182 -1.34 -9.40 -13.95
C GLU A 182 -1.38 -8.59 -15.26
N LEU A 183 -0.24 -8.02 -15.64
CA LEU A 183 -0.12 -7.29 -16.90
C LEU A 183 0.16 -8.28 -18.04
N ILE A 184 -0.73 -8.29 -19.02
CA ILE A 184 -0.63 -9.13 -20.20
C ILE A 184 -0.04 -8.29 -21.34
N LYS A 185 1.06 -8.76 -21.91
CA LYS A 185 1.69 -8.24 -23.12
C LYS A 185 1.47 -9.23 -24.24
N GLN A 186 0.72 -8.86 -25.26
CA GLN A 186 0.39 -9.71 -26.39
C GLN A 186 0.85 -9.08 -27.70
N ASN A 187 1.62 -9.82 -28.49
CA ASN A 187 1.84 -9.54 -29.90
C ASN A 187 1.16 -10.65 -30.74
N VAL A 188 1.41 -10.67 -32.05
CA VAL A 188 0.80 -11.66 -32.96
C VAL A 188 1.25 -13.11 -32.65
N THR A 189 2.45 -13.29 -32.12
CA THR A 189 3.12 -14.60 -31.97
C THR A 189 3.34 -15.05 -30.52
N SER A 190 3.22 -14.17 -29.54
CA SER A 190 3.51 -14.44 -28.14
C SER A 190 2.64 -13.64 -27.17
N ILE A 191 2.32 -14.29 -26.05
CA ILE A 191 1.67 -13.72 -24.88
C ILE A 191 2.68 -13.83 -23.74
N HIS A 192 2.94 -12.72 -23.06
CA HIS A 192 3.81 -12.65 -21.90
C HIS A 192 3.05 -12.03 -20.73
N THR A 193 3.05 -12.71 -19.59
CA THR A 193 2.38 -12.24 -18.38
C THR A 193 3.41 -11.74 -17.38
N ILE A 194 3.19 -10.56 -16.82
CA ILE A 194 4.00 -9.98 -15.74
C ILE A 194 3.17 -10.04 -14.46
N SER A 195 3.56 -10.93 -13.54
CA SER A 195 2.81 -11.23 -12.30
C SER A 195 2.95 -10.17 -11.19
N LYS A 196 3.44 -8.96 -11.51
CA LYS A 196 3.42 -7.84 -10.55
C LYS A 196 1.97 -7.35 -10.41
N SER A 197 1.57 -7.04 -9.18
CA SER A 197 0.19 -6.68 -8.82
C SER A 197 0.01 -5.23 -8.40
N SER A 198 1.05 -4.41 -8.47
CA SER A 198 0.99 -2.99 -8.13
C SER A 198 2.01 -2.18 -8.92
N SER A 199 1.63 -0.95 -9.27
CA SER A 199 2.45 -0.03 -10.08
C SER A 199 2.12 1.44 -9.77
N CYS A 200 3.06 2.33 -10.06
CA CYS A 200 2.87 3.77 -9.94
C CYS A 200 2.35 4.38 -11.24
N HIS A 201 1.23 5.09 -11.20
CA HIS A 201 0.67 5.78 -12.38
C HIS A 201 0.23 7.20 -12.06
N LYS A 202 0.23 8.06 -13.08
CA LYS A 202 -0.38 9.39 -13.00
C LYS A 202 -1.90 9.26 -12.81
N PHE A 203 -2.49 10.24 -12.15
CA PHE A 203 -3.95 10.32 -12.04
C PHE A 203 -4.43 11.77 -12.13
N GLU A 204 -5.68 11.92 -12.53
CA GLU A 204 -6.40 13.19 -12.53
C GLU A 204 -7.75 13.04 -11.84
N CYS A 205 -8.17 14.11 -11.18
CA CYS A 205 -9.47 14.22 -10.54
C CYS A 205 -10.25 15.30 -11.27
N SER A 206 -11.46 15.00 -11.74
CA SER A 206 -12.31 15.96 -12.43
C SER A 206 -13.73 15.92 -11.92
N THR A 207 -14.32 17.10 -11.69
CA THR A 207 -15.74 17.23 -11.33
C THR A 207 -16.61 16.55 -12.39
N GLY A 208 -17.52 15.67 -11.98
CA GLY A 208 -18.42 14.91 -12.87
C GLY A 208 -17.82 13.64 -13.49
N LYS A 209 -16.49 13.53 -13.64
CA LYS A 209 -15.82 12.32 -14.18
C LYS A 209 -15.11 11.47 -13.12
N GLY A 210 -14.93 12.00 -11.91
CA GLY A 210 -14.26 11.30 -10.82
C GLY A 210 -12.76 11.13 -11.04
N LEU A 211 -12.24 10.00 -10.56
CA LEU A 211 -10.83 9.60 -10.68
C LEU A 211 -10.56 9.01 -12.07
N GLN A 212 -9.55 9.52 -12.75
CA GLN A 212 -9.03 8.98 -14.01
C GLN A 212 -7.56 8.60 -13.83
N ILE A 213 -7.23 7.39 -14.22
CA ILE A 213 -5.86 6.86 -14.19
C ILE A 213 -5.24 7.10 -15.56
N ILE A 214 -3.99 7.55 -15.59
CA ILE A 214 -3.25 7.82 -16.81
C ILE A 214 -2.17 6.75 -16.96
N VAL A 215 -2.26 5.96 -18.03
CA VAL A 215 -1.27 4.94 -18.37
C VAL A 215 -0.82 5.19 -19.80
N ASN A 216 0.48 5.38 -20.02
CA ASN A 216 1.04 5.68 -21.34
C ASN A 216 0.30 6.85 -22.04
N GLU A 217 0.09 7.95 -21.30
CA GLU A 217 -0.60 9.17 -21.75
C GLU A 217 -2.09 8.99 -22.15
N GLN A 218 -2.67 7.82 -21.90
CA GLN A 218 -4.10 7.53 -22.12
C GLN A 218 -4.87 7.54 -20.80
N LYS A 219 -6.10 8.07 -20.82
CA LYS A 219 -6.96 8.24 -19.65
C LYS A 219 -7.97 7.11 -19.52
N PHE A 220 -7.99 6.45 -18.37
CA PHE A 220 -8.90 5.36 -18.04
C PHE A 220 -9.76 5.76 -16.82
N PRO A 221 -11.08 5.90 -16.97
CA PRO A 221 -11.95 6.30 -15.88
C PRO A 221 -12.18 5.16 -14.88
N CYS A 222 -12.07 5.47 -13.59
CA CYS A 222 -12.56 4.58 -12.54
C CYS A 222 -14.08 4.68 -12.47
N SER A 223 -14.77 3.64 -12.96
CA SER A 223 -16.23 3.63 -13.02
C SER A 223 -16.83 3.55 -11.62
N THR A 224 -17.82 4.40 -11.33
CA THR A 224 -18.45 4.57 -10.02
C THR A 224 -19.15 3.32 -9.47
N GLY A 225 -19.33 2.27 -10.28
CA GLY A 225 -20.00 1.02 -9.90
C GLY A 225 -19.12 -0.24 -9.89
N SER A 226 -17.98 -0.27 -10.58
CA SER A 226 -17.14 -1.49 -10.67
C SER A 226 -15.90 -1.46 -9.78
N ASN A 227 -15.53 -0.30 -9.22
CA ASN A 227 -14.26 -0.10 -8.51
C ASN A 227 -13.03 -0.58 -9.31
N THR A 228 -13.14 -0.65 -10.64
CA THR A 228 -12.10 -1.13 -11.54
C THR A 228 -12.01 -0.30 -12.80
N ALA A 229 -10.82 -0.25 -13.39
CA ALA A 229 -10.58 0.31 -14.71
C ALA A 229 -9.89 -0.75 -15.58
N ASN A 230 -10.55 -1.14 -16.68
CA ASN A 230 -9.94 -2.01 -17.67
C ASN A 230 -9.02 -1.17 -18.56
N VAL A 231 -7.73 -1.44 -18.47
CA VAL A 231 -6.70 -0.76 -19.23
C VAL A 231 -6.34 -1.64 -20.41
N THR A 232 -6.48 -1.13 -21.62
CA THR A 232 -6.00 -1.79 -22.84
C THR A 232 -5.51 -0.75 -23.82
N PHE A 233 -4.28 -0.91 -24.28
CA PHE A 233 -3.67 -0.02 -25.27
C PHE A 233 -2.61 -0.76 -26.09
N THR A 234 -2.21 -0.18 -27.21
CA THR A 234 -1.24 -0.79 -28.13
C THR A 234 -0.05 0.14 -28.35
N ILE A 235 1.16 -0.38 -28.17
CA ILE A 235 2.43 0.30 -28.49
C ILE A 235 3.18 -0.57 -29.50
N GLN A 236 3.55 -0.03 -30.65
CA GLN A 236 4.37 -0.73 -31.65
C GLN A 236 3.87 -2.15 -31.98
N ARG A 237 2.54 -2.32 -32.19
CA ARG A 237 1.86 -3.62 -32.47
C ARG A 237 1.85 -4.63 -31.32
N VAL A 238 2.18 -4.19 -30.11
CA VAL A 238 2.05 -4.97 -28.89
C VAL A 238 0.90 -4.41 -28.06
N THR A 239 -0.08 -5.24 -27.76
CA THR A 239 -1.22 -4.90 -26.91
C THR A 239 -0.86 -5.19 -25.46
N TYR A 240 -1.12 -4.23 -24.59
CA TYR A 240 -0.99 -4.33 -23.15
C TYR A 240 -2.38 -4.32 -22.55
N SER A 241 -2.67 -5.25 -21.64
CA SER A 241 -3.94 -5.28 -20.92
C SER A 241 -3.78 -5.63 -19.44
N MET A 242 -4.53 -4.93 -18.60
CA MET A 242 -4.64 -5.19 -17.18
C MET A 242 -5.94 -4.59 -16.63
N THR A 243 -6.38 -5.09 -15.47
CA THR A 243 -7.48 -4.49 -14.71
C THR A 243 -6.89 -3.79 -13.50
N ILE A 244 -7.05 -2.46 -13.42
CA ILE A 244 -6.64 -1.70 -12.25
C ILE A 244 -7.79 -1.67 -11.23
N PHE A 245 -7.47 -1.94 -9.96
CA PHE A 245 -8.39 -1.81 -8.84
C PHE A 245 -8.37 -0.36 -8.34
N CYS A 246 -9.47 0.34 -8.57
CA CYS A 246 -9.57 1.76 -8.29
C CYS A 246 -9.73 2.02 -6.79
N PRO A 247 -8.87 2.85 -6.18
CA PRO A 247 -9.10 3.27 -4.81
C PRO A 247 -10.30 4.23 -4.74
N PRO A 248 -10.89 4.42 -3.54
CA PRO A 248 -11.96 5.39 -3.35
C PRO A 248 -11.52 6.79 -3.80
N CYS A 249 -12.32 7.48 -4.61
CA CYS A 249 -11.99 8.81 -5.16
C CYS A 249 -11.47 9.79 -4.08
N ARG A 250 -12.11 9.79 -2.90
CA ARG A 250 -11.72 10.60 -1.72
C ARG A 250 -10.30 10.36 -1.18
N SER A 251 -9.68 9.22 -1.45
CA SER A 251 -8.31 8.92 -0.98
C SER A 251 -7.23 9.60 -1.82
N LEU A 252 -7.52 9.88 -3.09
CA LEU A 252 -6.59 10.51 -4.03
C LEU A 252 -6.99 11.94 -4.36
N CYS A 253 -8.27 12.17 -4.60
CA CYS A 253 -8.84 13.46 -4.91
C CYS A 253 -9.13 14.20 -3.61
N LYS A 254 -8.28 15.18 -3.26
CA LYS A 254 -8.61 16.11 -2.18
C LYS A 254 -9.91 16.83 -2.55
N THR A 255 -10.94 16.68 -1.72
CA THR A 255 -12.03 17.65 -1.70
C THR A 255 -11.42 18.93 -1.16
N ILE A 256 -11.24 19.95 -1.99
CA ILE A 256 -10.94 21.28 -1.49
C ILE A 256 -12.18 21.70 -0.71
N ILE A 257 -12.16 21.52 0.62
CA ILE A 257 -13.06 22.22 1.50
C ILE A 257 -12.54 23.66 1.50
N VAL A 258 -13.09 24.49 0.62
CA VAL A 258 -12.93 25.93 0.74
C VAL A 258 -13.69 26.30 2.01
N PHE A 259 -13.00 26.48 3.13
CA PHE A 259 -13.53 27.29 4.22
C PHE A 259 -13.61 28.72 3.66
N LEU A 260 -14.75 29.07 3.08
CA LEU A 260 -15.14 30.46 2.91
C LEU A 260 -15.36 30.99 4.32
N SER A 261 -14.31 31.53 4.93
CA SER A 261 -14.46 32.44 6.06
C SER A 261 -15.04 33.74 5.53
N GLN A 262 -16.38 33.80 5.47
CA GLN A 262 -17.12 35.05 5.58
C GLN A 262 -17.83 35.02 6.93
N LEU A 263 -17.24 35.72 7.90
CA LEU A 263 -17.84 36.65 8.85
C LEU A 263 -16.76 37.12 9.83
#